data_AF-A0A1A8R267-F1
#
_entry.id   AF-A0A1A8R267-F1
#
_cell.length_a   1.000
_cell.length_b   1.000
_cell.length_c   1.000
_cell.angle_alpha   90.00
_cell.angle_beta   90.00
_cell.angle_gamma   90.00
#
_symmetry.space_group_name_H-M   'P 1'
#
loop_
_entity.id
_entity.type
_entity.pdbx_description
1 polymer ?
#
loop_
_entity_poly.entity_id
_entity_poly.type
_entity_poly.pdbx_seq_one_letter_code
_entity_poly.pdbx_strand_id
1 'polypeptide(L)'
;GSFQYIRDSGSQRLPGPHEVVFCSETEDSPGVMLWRYPEPRVLTFVRITPVPFNTTEDPEISTADLGDVLQVPCSLEYWDELQQAFVPYRDFSLSESCSCQLQLPSLSHQQK
;
A
#
# COMPACT_ATOMS: atom_id res chain seq x y z
N GLY A 1 5.49 15.56 -3.46
CA GLY A 1 5.17 16.26 -2.18
C GLY A 1 6.20 15.86 -1.16
N SER A 2 6.47 16.70 -0.17
CA SER A 2 7.38 16.35 0.93
C SER A 2 6.65 15.44 1.89
N PHE A 3 6.84 14.12 1.78
CA PHE A 3 6.35 13.16 2.76
C PHE A 3 7.47 12.76 3.71
N GLN A 4 7.16 12.63 5.00
CA GLN A 4 8.03 12.05 6.00
C GLN A 4 7.77 10.55 6.08
N TYR A 5 8.84 9.77 5.99
CA TYR A 5 8.77 8.32 6.07
C TYR A 5 9.07 7.86 7.49
N ILE A 6 8.16 7.09 8.06
CA ILE A 6 8.21 6.59 9.44
C ILE A 6 8.13 5.08 9.37
N ARG A 7 9.01 4.39 10.10
CA ARG A 7 8.90 2.95 10.33
C ARG A 7 8.34 2.74 11.72
N ASP A 8 7.17 2.13 11.82
CA ASP A 8 6.58 1.76 13.10
C ASP A 8 6.80 0.27 13.35
N SER A 9 7.39 -0.06 14.50
CA SER A 9 7.79 -1.42 14.87
C SER A 9 6.83 -2.07 15.87
N GLY A 10 5.66 -1.49 16.15
CA GLY A 10 4.72 -2.15 17.07
C GLY A 10 3.43 -1.41 17.44
N SER A 11 3.22 -0.16 17.03
CA SER A 11 1.93 0.50 17.22
C SER A 11 1.25 0.74 15.88
N GLN A 12 0.05 0.20 15.69
CA GLN A 12 -0.76 0.48 14.49
C GLN A 12 -1.29 1.93 14.56
N ARG A 13 -0.41 2.92 14.40
CA ARG A 13 -0.75 4.35 14.43
C ARG A 13 -1.28 4.79 13.08
N LEU A 14 -2.25 5.71 13.09
CA LEU A 14 -2.66 6.41 11.87
C LEU A 14 -1.59 7.44 11.48
N PRO A 15 -1.29 7.61 10.17
CA PRO A 15 -0.36 8.62 9.71
C PRO A 15 -0.90 10.03 9.93
N GLY A 16 -0.03 10.94 10.34
CA GLY A 16 -0.28 12.38 10.37
C GLY A 16 -0.22 13.03 8.98
N PRO A 17 -0.57 14.32 8.86
CA PRO A 17 -0.45 15.08 7.61
C PRO A 17 0.97 15.01 7.04
N HIS A 18 1.10 14.63 5.77
CA HIS A 18 2.40 14.41 5.10
C HIS A 18 3.23 13.25 5.64
N GLU A 19 2.64 12.34 6.40
CA GLU A 19 3.36 11.16 6.87
C GLU A 19 3.01 9.94 6.02
N VAL A 20 4.02 9.09 5.85
CA VAL A 20 3.92 7.73 5.33
C VAL A 20 4.49 6.82 6.41
N VAL A 21 3.65 5.95 6.96
CA VAL A 21 4.01 4.97 7.99
C VAL A 21 4.09 3.59 7.35
N PHE A 22 5.21 2.91 7.55
CA PHE A 22 5.37 1.51 7.20
C PHE A 22 5.32 0.67 8.46
N CYS A 23 4.40 -0.29 8.48
CA CYS A 23 4.34 -1.32 9.51
C CYS A 23 4.85 -2.63 8.89
N SER A 24 5.80 -3.27 9.57
CA SER A 24 6.28 -4.59 9.16
C SER A 24 5.18 -5.64 9.30
N GLU A 25 5.27 -6.69 8.48
CA GLU A 25 4.47 -7.89 8.67
C GLU A 25 4.80 -8.51 10.04
N THR A 26 3.75 -8.95 10.74
CA THR A 26 3.83 -9.69 11.99
C THR A 26 3.05 -11.00 11.85
N GLU A 27 3.19 -11.92 12.81
CA GLU A 27 2.44 -13.18 12.82
C GLU A 27 0.91 -12.97 12.74
N ASP A 28 0.43 -11.85 13.27
CA ASP A 28 -0.99 -11.49 13.34
C ASP A 28 -1.47 -10.55 12.22
N SER A 29 -0.57 -9.89 11.49
CA SER A 29 -0.97 -8.83 10.53
C SER A 29 -0.03 -8.67 9.34
N PRO A 30 -0.58 -8.41 8.12
CA PRO A 30 0.23 -8.17 6.94
C PRO A 30 1.01 -6.85 7.06
N GLY A 31 2.13 -6.75 6.33
CA GLY A 31 2.85 -5.49 6.22
C GLY A 31 2.01 -4.41 5.51
N VAL A 32 1.94 -3.21 6.08
CA VAL A 32 1.10 -2.12 5.53
C VAL A 32 1.89 -0.83 5.31
N MET A 33 1.51 -0.10 4.27
CA MET A 33 1.97 1.25 3.97
C MET A 33 0.79 2.21 4.08
N LEU A 34 0.79 3.05 5.11
CA LEU A 34 -0.26 4.01 5.40
C LEU A 34 0.23 5.41 5.07
N TRP A 35 -0.57 6.23 4.41
CA TRP A 35 -0.24 7.63 4.15
C TRP A 35 -1.42 8.56 4.37
N ARG A 36 -1.12 9.82 4.71
CA ARG A 36 -2.15 10.86 4.82
C ARG A 36 -1.73 12.15 4.16
N TYR A 37 -2.59 12.64 3.26
CA TYR A 37 -2.46 13.96 2.67
C TYR A 37 -2.84 15.05 3.70
N PRO A 38 -2.24 16.24 3.61
CA PRO A 38 -2.60 17.37 4.48
C PRO A 38 -4.01 17.89 4.26
N GLU A 39 -4.49 17.84 3.02
CA GLU A 39 -5.81 18.29 2.62
C GLU A 39 -6.62 17.12 2.06
N PRO A 40 -7.95 17.08 2.29
CA PRO A 40 -8.83 16.07 1.73
C PRO A 40 -8.72 16.02 0.20
N ARG A 41 -8.37 14.86 -0.35
CA ARG A 41 -8.12 14.67 -1.78
C ARG A 41 -8.65 13.31 -2.22
N VAL A 42 -9.19 13.27 -3.42
CA VAL A 42 -9.60 12.03 -4.07
C VAL A 42 -8.43 11.51 -4.89
N LEU A 43 -8.08 10.24 -4.71
CA LEU A 43 -7.11 9.58 -5.58
C LEU A 43 -7.75 9.31 -6.94
N THR A 44 -7.15 9.83 -8.01
CA THR A 44 -7.62 9.62 -9.39
C THR A 44 -6.75 8.61 -10.14
N PHE A 45 -5.47 8.53 -9.76
CA PHE A 45 -4.49 7.64 -10.39
C PHE A 45 -3.43 7.21 -9.38
N VAL A 46 -3.10 5.93 -9.38
CA VAL A 46 -1.98 5.37 -8.65
C VAL A 46 -1.10 4.61 -9.63
N ARG A 47 0.20 4.88 -9.61
CA ARG A 47 1.20 4.10 -10.35
C ARG A 47 2.25 3.61 -9.38
N ILE A 48 2.43 2.30 -9.35
CA ILE A 48 3.46 1.66 -8.55
C ILE A 48 4.54 1.18 -9.51
N THR A 49 5.75 1.72 -9.35
CA THR A 49 6.93 1.27 -10.09
C THR A 49 7.48 0.02 -9.42
N PRO A 50 7.85 -1.00 -10.20
CA PRO A 50 8.39 -2.23 -9.65
C PRO A 50 9.69 -1.92 -8.90
N VAL A 51 9.85 -2.57 -7.75
CA VAL A 51 11.08 -2.59 -6.96
C VAL A 51 11.38 -4.05 -6.64
N PRO A 52 12.65 -4.46 -6.52
CA PRO A 52 12.99 -5.82 -6.16
C PRO A 52 12.34 -6.18 -4.81
N PHE A 53 11.66 -7.32 -4.77
CA PHE A 53 11.05 -7.89 -3.58
C PHE A 53 12.13 -8.53 -2.73
N ASN A 54 12.37 -7.95 -1.55
CA ASN A 54 13.15 -8.61 -0.51
C ASN A 54 12.19 -9.45 0.37
N THR A 55 11.46 -10.38 -0.23
CA THR A 55 10.43 -11.20 0.46
C THR A 55 11.01 -12.39 1.22
N THR A 56 12.32 -12.60 1.17
CA THR A 56 13.02 -13.66 1.90
C THR A 56 14.03 -13.07 2.88
N GLU A 57 13.94 -13.49 4.14
CA GLU A 57 14.96 -13.18 5.18
C GLU A 57 16.28 -13.92 4.94
N ASP A 58 16.26 -14.90 4.03
CA ASP A 58 17.41 -15.70 3.64
C ASP A 58 18.19 -15.02 2.49
N PRO A 59 19.42 -14.53 2.75
CA PRO A 59 20.25 -13.89 1.73
C PRO A 59 20.76 -14.86 0.64
N GLU A 60 20.58 -16.17 0.80
CA GLU A 60 20.95 -17.18 -0.20
C GLU A 60 19.79 -17.49 -1.16
N ILE A 61 18.55 -17.12 -0.82
CA ILE A 61 17.38 -17.30 -1.69
C ILE A 61 17.18 -16.01 -2.51
N SER A 62 17.67 -16.03 -3.74
CA SER A 62 17.35 -14.98 -4.72
C SER A 62 16.00 -15.28 -5.39
N THR A 63 15.02 -14.39 -5.23
CA THR A 63 13.77 -14.41 -6.02
C THR A 63 14.00 -14.06 -7.50
N ALA A 64 15.23 -13.70 -7.90
CA ALA A 64 15.59 -13.32 -9.25
C ALA A 64 15.25 -14.38 -10.32
N ASP A 65 15.21 -15.67 -9.95
CA ASP A 65 14.85 -16.77 -10.86
C ASP A 65 13.32 -16.97 -10.98
N LEU A 66 12.50 -16.37 -10.11
CA LEU A 66 11.04 -16.41 -10.20
C LEU A 66 10.45 -15.27 -11.05
N GLY A 67 11.19 -14.17 -11.26
CA GLY A 67 10.84 -13.09 -12.20
C GLY A 67 9.36 -12.65 -12.18
N ASP A 68 8.76 -12.48 -13.37
CA ASP A 68 7.36 -12.05 -13.59
C ASP A 68 6.29 -12.96 -12.95
N VAL A 69 6.67 -14.14 -12.43
CA VAL A 69 5.74 -15.11 -11.84
C VAL A 69 5.34 -14.70 -10.43
N LEU A 70 6.20 -13.99 -9.69
CA LEU A 70 5.87 -13.51 -8.35
C LEU A 70 4.98 -12.27 -8.45
N GLN A 71 3.70 -12.49 -8.18
CA GLN A 71 2.73 -11.43 -7.98
C GLN A 71 2.35 -11.37 -6.52
N VAL A 72 2.58 -10.22 -5.87
CA VAL A 72 2.16 -9.99 -4.49
C VAL A 72 0.78 -9.35 -4.52
N PRO A 73 -0.28 -10.05 -4.06
CA PRO A 73 -1.61 -9.46 -3.98
C PRO A 73 -1.64 -8.37 -2.92
N CYS A 74 -2.22 -7.24 -3.24
CA CYS A 74 -2.34 -6.08 -2.36
C CYS A 74 -3.73 -5.45 -2.51
N SER A 75 -4.23 -4.85 -1.43
CA SER A 75 -5.45 -4.05 -1.43
C SER A 75 -5.12 -2.58 -1.16
N LEU A 76 -5.75 -1.69 -1.92
CA LEU A 76 -5.82 -0.27 -1.61
C LEU A 76 -7.08 -0.05 -0.79
N GLU A 77 -6.92 0.58 0.37
CA GLU A 77 -8.00 0.85 1.32
C GLU A 77 -8.01 2.33 1.69
N TYR A 78 -9.18 2.84 2.08
CA TYR A 78 -9.30 4.19 2.66
C TYR A 78 -9.79 4.12 4.10
N TRP A 79 -9.37 5.07 4.92
CA TRP A 79 -9.85 5.20 6.29
C TRP A 79 -11.23 5.85 6.30
N ASP A 80 -12.23 5.13 6.83
CA ASP A 80 -13.57 5.66 7.08
C ASP A 80 -13.64 6.18 8.52
N GLU A 81 -13.78 7.49 8.67
CA GLU A 81 -13.82 8.15 9.99
C GLU A 81 -15.09 7.81 10.79
N LEU A 82 -16.20 7.45 10.14
CA LEU A 82 -17.44 7.09 10.83
C LEU A 82 -17.36 5.68 11.39
N GLN A 83 -16.78 4.76 10.62
CA GLN A 83 -16.61 3.36 11.01
C GLN A 83 -15.33 3.11 11.81
N GLN A 84 -14.40 4.07 11.81
CA GLN A 84 -13.05 3.94 12.39
C GLN A 84 -12.36 2.67 11.87
N ALA A 85 -12.46 2.44 10.57
CA ALA A 85 -11.99 1.22 9.92
C ALA A 85 -11.47 1.51 8.51
N PHE A 86 -10.58 0.64 8.03
CA PHE A 86 -10.17 0.63 6.64
C PHE A 86 -11.23 -0.07 5.78
N VAL A 87 -11.63 0.59 4.70
CA VAL A 87 -12.60 0.08 3.73
C VAL A 87 -11.88 -0.26 2.43
N PRO A 88 -12.01 -1.51 1.93
CA PRO A 88 -11.42 -1.91 0.65
C PRO A 88 -11.90 -1.05 -0.50
N TYR A 89 -10.96 -0.58 -1.32
CA TYR A 89 -11.24 0.29 -2.46
C TYR A 89 -10.94 -0.39 -3.79
N ARG A 90 -9.73 -0.96 -3.93
CA ARG A 90 -9.27 -1.67 -5.14
C ARG A 90 -8.23 -2.71 -4.79
N ASP A 91 -8.38 -3.91 -5.32
CA ASP A 91 -7.34 -4.94 -5.29
C ASP A 91 -6.40 -4.82 -6.50
N PHE A 92 -5.13 -5.13 -6.30
CA PHE A 92 -4.11 -5.11 -7.33
C PHE A 92 -2.95 -6.06 -7.01
N SER A 93 -2.12 -6.35 -8.00
CA SER A 93 -0.92 -7.16 -7.80
C SER A 93 0.33 -6.32 -8.05
N LEU A 94 1.32 -6.49 -7.19
CA LEU A 94 2.66 -5.97 -7.39
C LEU A 94 3.53 -7.00 -8.11
N SER A 95 4.50 -6.52 -8.89
CA SER A 95 5.51 -7.33 -9.57
C SER A 95 6.89 -6.67 -9.47
N GLU A 96 7.96 -7.46 -9.50
CA GLU A 96 9.35 -6.96 -9.52
C GLU A 96 9.79 -6.40 -10.89
N SER A 97 9.02 -6.65 -11.94
CA SER A 97 9.37 -6.31 -13.33
C SER A 97 8.35 -5.40 -14.00
N CYS A 98 7.08 -5.52 -13.62
CA CYS A 98 5.99 -4.81 -14.25
C CYS A 98 5.42 -3.72 -13.35
N SER A 99 5.20 -2.52 -13.90
CA SER A 99 4.51 -1.46 -13.18
C SER A 99 3.02 -1.75 -13.06
N CYS A 100 2.46 -1.52 -11.88
CA CYS A 100 1.02 -1.54 -11.66
C CYS A 100 0.44 -0.13 -11.81
N GLN A 101 -0.69 -0.01 -12.51
CA GLN A 101 -1.40 1.26 -12.71
C GLN A 101 -2.88 1.08 -12.37
N LEU A 102 -3.37 1.89 -11.43
CA LEU A 102 -4.75 1.89 -10.99
C LEU A 102 -5.40 3.20 -11.41
N GLN A 103 -6.35 3.11 -12.34
CA GLN A 103 -7.31 4.17 -12.60
C GLN A 103 -8.40 4.05 -11.54
N LEU A 104 -8.48 5.06 -10.67
CA LEU A 104 -9.42 5.06 -9.57
C LEU A 104 -10.63 5.87 -9.99
N PRO A 105 -11.87 5.35 -9.84
CA PRO A 105 -13.05 6.09 -10.26
C PRO A 105 -13.06 7.41 -9.49
N SER A 106 -13.13 8.53 -10.23
CA SER A 106 -13.42 9.84 -9.68
C SER A 106 -14.83 9.77 -9.10
N LEU A 107 -14.95 9.37 -7.82
CA LEU A 107 -16.17 9.17 -7.03
C LEU A 107 -17.46 9.45 -7.83
N SER A 108 -17.84 8.53 -8.71
CA SER A 108 -19.22 8.53 -9.18
C SER A 108 -19.99 8.03 -7.98
N HIS A 109 -20.53 8.96 -7.18
CA HIS A 109 -21.52 8.69 -6.14
C HIS A 109 -22.57 7.74 -6.74
N GLN A 110 -22.41 6.43 -6.55
CA GLN A 110 -23.50 5.48 -6.74
C GLN A 110 -24.25 5.49 -5.43
N GLN A 111 -25.01 6.56 -5.27
CA GLN A 111 -26.07 6.68 -4.30
C GLN A 111 -27.11 5.63 -4.69
N LYS A 112 -27.35 4.65 -3.83
CA LYS A 112 -28.52 3.79 -3.91
C LYS A 112 -29.33 3.96 -2.63
#